data_AF-A0A3S9T0S8-F1
#
_entry.id   AF-A0A3S9T0S8-F1
#
_cell.length_a   1.000
_cell.length_b   1.000
_cell.length_c   1.000
_cell.angle_alpha   90.00
_cell.angle_beta   90.00
_cell.angle_gamma   90.00
#
_symmetry.space_group_name_H-M   'P 1'
#
loop_
_entity.id
_entity.type
_entity.pdbx_description
1 polymer ?
#
loop_
_entity_poly.entity_id
_entity_poly.type
_entity_poly.pdbx_seq_one_letter_code
_entity_poly.pdbx_strand_id
1 'polypeptide(L)'
;MSNEIYQKFKVLTQKIAEFKEKNNLTYQKIGDATGVNKSHVYRIVNMDTFPSLKFVIRLTKYMKLPLFSLFIPSEEMNRQEFANKINKRLKELDWTHEEFSKITAIPLLRLMNIMQSNSSPSIEERKTIIKVLDLKEETDYLEIKLNLLKTILSDLGLKDEQINNIMQYVKENKENID
;
A
#
# COMPACT_ATOMS: atom_id res chain seq x y z
N MET A 1 -16.06 8.42 -12.24
CA MET A 1 -15.59 8.03 -10.88
C MET A 1 -14.21 8.65 -10.69
N SER A 2 -13.92 9.26 -9.55
CA SER A 2 -12.57 9.83 -9.36
C SER A 2 -11.53 8.71 -9.28
N ASN A 3 -10.36 8.95 -9.85
CA ASN A 3 -9.22 8.03 -9.82
C ASN A 3 -8.86 7.64 -8.36
N GLU A 4 -9.03 8.58 -7.42
CA GLU A 4 -8.76 8.36 -6.00
C GLU A 4 -9.66 7.30 -5.35
N ILE A 5 -10.97 7.31 -5.66
CA ILE A 5 -11.91 6.30 -5.14
C ILE A 5 -11.51 4.91 -5.64
N TYR A 6 -11.14 4.82 -6.91
CA TYR A 6 -10.71 3.56 -7.53
C TYR A 6 -9.45 2.99 -6.85
N GLN A 7 -8.44 3.81 -6.59
CA GLN A 7 -7.22 3.35 -5.91
C GLN A 7 -7.50 2.86 -4.48
N LYS A 8 -8.34 3.57 -3.71
CA LYS A 8 -8.71 3.14 -2.36
C LYS A 8 -9.42 1.78 -2.35
N PHE A 9 -10.28 1.52 -3.33
CA PHE A 9 -10.95 0.22 -3.45
C PHE A 9 -10.02 -0.90 -3.92
N LYS A 10 -9.04 -0.61 -4.77
CA LYS A 10 -8.00 -1.57 -5.16
C LYS A 10 -7.21 -2.09 -3.94
N VAL A 11 -6.90 -1.22 -2.99
CA VAL A 11 -6.23 -1.62 -1.74
C VAL A 11 -7.08 -2.59 -0.93
N LEU A 12 -8.38 -2.29 -0.81
CA LEU A 12 -9.33 -3.14 -0.10
C LEU A 12 -9.42 -4.53 -0.73
N THR A 13 -9.56 -4.62 -2.06
CA THR A 13 -9.71 -5.91 -2.75
C THR A 13 -8.47 -6.78 -2.61
N GLN A 14 -7.29 -6.18 -2.67
CA GLN A 14 -6.02 -6.88 -2.47
C GLN A 14 -5.89 -7.42 -1.04
N LYS A 15 -6.25 -6.62 -0.02
CA LYS A 15 -6.26 -7.10 1.37
C LYS A 15 -7.23 -8.25 1.62
N ILE A 16 -8.38 -8.26 0.94
CA ILE A 16 -9.31 -9.39 1.00
C ILE A 16 -8.65 -10.64 0.43
N ALA A 17 -7.94 -10.52 -0.69
CA ALA A 17 -7.21 -11.64 -1.30
C ALA A 17 -6.06 -12.15 -0.41
N GLU A 18 -5.21 -11.26 0.10
CA GLU A 18 -4.12 -11.59 1.03
C GLU A 18 -4.64 -12.29 2.29
N PHE A 19 -5.70 -11.73 2.90
CA PHE A 19 -6.30 -12.32 4.09
C PHE A 19 -6.88 -13.71 3.81
N LYS A 20 -7.51 -13.90 2.65
CA LYS A 20 -8.03 -15.20 2.21
C LYS A 20 -6.90 -16.22 2.10
N GLU A 21 -5.81 -15.88 1.42
CA GLU A 21 -4.68 -16.77 1.17
C GLU A 21 -3.95 -17.12 2.47
N LYS A 22 -3.60 -16.12 3.27
CA LYS A 22 -2.89 -16.29 4.55
C LYS A 22 -3.63 -17.20 5.53
N ASN A 23 -4.97 -17.19 5.51
CA ASN A 23 -5.79 -17.97 6.42
C ASN A 23 -6.42 -19.21 5.77
N ASN A 24 -6.02 -19.55 4.54
CA ASN A 24 -6.58 -20.66 3.76
C ASN A 24 -8.12 -20.67 3.74
N LEU A 25 -8.71 -19.50 3.48
CA LEU A 25 -10.16 -19.29 3.46
C LEU A 25 -10.73 -19.41 2.06
N THR A 26 -12.02 -19.69 1.99
CA THR A 26 -12.80 -19.54 0.76
C THR A 26 -13.53 -18.21 0.77
N TYR A 27 -13.89 -17.68 -0.41
CA TYR A 27 -14.78 -16.50 -0.49
C TYR A 27 -16.15 -16.74 0.16
N GLN A 28 -16.58 -18.00 0.29
CA GLN A 28 -17.79 -18.36 1.03
C GLN A 28 -17.64 -18.00 2.51
N LYS A 29 -16.54 -18.39 3.17
CA LYS A 29 -16.30 -18.07 4.59
C LYS A 29 -16.28 -16.56 4.85
N ILE A 30 -15.70 -15.79 3.92
CA ILE A 30 -15.70 -14.32 3.99
C ILE A 30 -17.14 -13.80 3.83
N GLY A 31 -17.89 -14.35 2.90
CA GLY A 31 -19.31 -14.03 2.70
C GLY A 31 -20.14 -14.28 3.95
N ASP A 32 -19.99 -15.46 4.56
CA ASP A 32 -20.70 -15.83 5.79
C ASP A 32 -20.39 -14.86 6.94
N ALA A 33 -19.12 -14.52 7.14
CA ALA A 33 -18.69 -13.59 8.18
C ALA A 33 -19.17 -12.14 7.94
N THR A 34 -19.34 -11.74 6.68
CA THR A 34 -19.76 -10.38 6.31
C THR A 34 -21.26 -10.27 6.01
N GLY A 35 -21.97 -11.40 5.97
CA GLY A 35 -23.40 -11.51 5.67
C GLY A 35 -23.74 -11.18 4.22
N VAL A 36 -22.88 -11.57 3.27
CA VAL A 36 -23.16 -11.54 1.83
C VAL A 36 -22.83 -12.90 1.22
N ASN A 37 -23.32 -13.21 0.02
CA ASN A 37 -22.99 -14.48 -0.63
C ASN A 37 -21.58 -14.47 -1.28
N LYS A 38 -21.04 -15.65 -1.55
CA LYS A 38 -19.74 -15.84 -2.24
C LYS A 38 -19.62 -15.02 -3.52
N SER A 39 -20.65 -15.01 -4.36
CA SER A 39 -20.63 -14.29 -5.65
C SER A 39 -20.49 -12.78 -5.46
N HIS A 40 -21.08 -12.23 -4.40
CA HIS A 40 -20.95 -10.83 -4.05
C HIS A 40 -19.52 -10.50 -3.60
N VAL A 41 -18.90 -11.35 -2.76
CA VAL A 41 -17.48 -11.19 -2.39
C VAL A 41 -16.58 -11.23 -3.62
N TYR A 42 -16.82 -12.18 -4.53
CA TYR A 42 -16.06 -12.32 -5.76
C TYR A 42 -16.16 -11.07 -6.65
N ARG A 43 -17.38 -10.53 -6.83
CA ARG A 43 -17.61 -9.27 -7.55
C ARG A 43 -16.92 -8.08 -6.89
N ILE A 44 -16.84 -8.04 -5.55
CA ILE A 44 -16.08 -6.99 -4.85
C ILE A 44 -14.60 -7.11 -5.20
N VAL A 45 -14.02 -8.31 -5.09
CA VAL A 45 -12.59 -8.55 -5.34
C VAL A 45 -12.19 -8.21 -6.78
N ASN A 46 -13.05 -8.55 -7.75
CA ASN A 46 -12.85 -8.20 -9.15
C ASN A 46 -13.21 -6.74 -9.49
N MET A 47 -13.67 -5.96 -8.51
CA MET A 47 -14.15 -4.58 -8.68
C MET A 47 -15.36 -4.43 -9.61
N ASP A 48 -16.15 -5.49 -9.79
CA ASP A 48 -17.44 -5.49 -10.51
C ASP A 48 -18.58 -4.87 -9.67
N THR A 49 -18.35 -4.67 -8.37
CA THR A 49 -19.29 -3.98 -7.46
C THR A 49 -18.55 -3.34 -6.31
N PHE A 50 -19.08 -2.24 -5.78
CA PHE A 50 -18.55 -1.62 -4.57
C PHE A 50 -19.11 -2.31 -3.33
N PRO A 51 -18.29 -2.52 -2.29
CA PRO A 51 -18.76 -3.02 -1.02
C PRO A 51 -19.57 -1.92 -0.30
N SER A 52 -20.66 -2.32 0.34
CA SER A 52 -21.36 -1.42 1.27
C SER A 52 -20.51 -1.14 2.51
N LEU A 53 -20.71 0.01 3.16
CA LEU A 53 -20.05 0.32 4.44
C LEU A 53 -20.29 -0.77 5.50
N LYS A 54 -21.49 -1.35 5.52
CA LYS A 54 -21.86 -2.46 6.41
C LYS A 54 -21.00 -3.71 6.16
N PHE A 55 -20.71 -4.03 4.90
CA PHE A 55 -19.78 -5.10 4.54
C PHE A 55 -18.39 -4.82 5.07
N VAL A 56 -17.86 -3.61 4.83
CA VAL A 56 -16.50 -3.21 5.25
C VAL A 56 -16.35 -3.26 6.77
N ILE A 57 -17.34 -2.77 7.53
CA ILE A 57 -17.33 -2.82 9.01
C ILE A 57 -17.36 -4.27 9.54
N ARG A 58 -18.09 -5.17 8.88
CA ARG A 58 -18.12 -6.59 9.28
C ARG A 58 -16.81 -7.29 8.94
N LEU A 59 -16.24 -6.96 7.78
CA LEU A 59 -14.95 -7.48 7.34
C LEU A 59 -13.83 -7.10 8.31
N THR A 60 -13.78 -5.85 8.78
CA THR A 60 -12.76 -5.42 9.76
C THR A 60 -12.88 -6.13 11.09
N LYS A 61 -14.10 -6.33 11.57
CA LYS A 61 -14.36 -7.15 12.78
C LYS A 61 -13.88 -8.59 12.59
N TYR A 62 -14.15 -9.17 11.43
CA TYR A 62 -13.73 -10.54 11.11
C TYR A 62 -12.20 -10.67 11.01
N MET A 63 -11.54 -9.69 10.39
CA MET A 63 -10.08 -9.63 10.27
C MET A 63 -9.38 -9.19 11.55
N LYS A 64 -10.12 -8.70 12.56
CA LYS A 64 -9.60 -8.08 13.79
C LYS A 64 -8.65 -6.91 13.51
N LEU A 65 -9.03 -6.06 12.55
CA LEU A 65 -8.26 -4.90 12.14
C LEU A 65 -9.08 -3.61 12.28
N PRO A 66 -8.44 -2.45 12.51
CA PRO A 66 -9.17 -1.18 12.49
C PRO A 66 -9.62 -0.81 11.07
N LEU A 67 -10.76 -0.10 10.97
CA LEU A 67 -11.41 0.21 9.68
C LEU A 67 -10.46 0.84 8.65
N PHE A 68 -9.68 1.83 9.09
CA PHE A 68 -8.76 2.55 8.22
C PHE A 68 -7.71 1.64 7.56
N SER A 69 -7.33 0.54 8.21
CA SER A 69 -6.25 -0.34 7.73
C SER A 69 -6.61 -1.05 6.43
N LEU A 70 -7.89 -1.16 6.09
CA LEU A 70 -8.34 -1.73 4.83
C LEU A 70 -8.09 -0.82 3.62
N PHE A 71 -7.81 0.46 3.85
CA PHE A 71 -7.62 1.47 2.80
C PHE A 71 -6.17 1.96 2.70
N ILE A 72 -5.28 1.50 3.59
CA ILE A 72 -3.84 1.77 3.51
C ILE A 72 -3.15 0.59 2.82
N PRO A 73 -2.43 0.79 1.72
CA PRO A 73 -1.60 -0.27 1.12
C PRO A 73 -0.69 -0.93 2.17
N SER A 74 -0.51 -2.25 2.11
CA SER A 74 0.56 -2.88 2.88
C SER A 74 1.93 -2.48 2.31
N GLU A 75 2.99 -2.61 3.10
CA GLU A 75 4.34 -2.35 2.59
C GLU A 75 4.72 -3.28 1.46
N GLU A 76 4.24 -4.52 1.50
CA GLU A 76 4.43 -5.49 0.42
C GLU A 76 3.74 -5.06 -0.88
N MET A 77 2.49 -4.60 -0.79
CA MET A 77 1.78 -4.00 -1.93
C MET A 77 2.57 -2.83 -2.52
N ASN A 78 3.10 -1.94 -1.66
CA ASN A 78 3.89 -0.80 -2.11
C ASN A 78 5.20 -1.22 -2.79
N ARG A 79 5.88 -2.25 -2.26
CA ARG A 79 7.09 -2.81 -2.89
C ARG A 79 6.77 -3.33 -4.27
N GLN A 80 5.71 -4.12 -4.41
CA GLN A 80 5.28 -4.68 -5.70
C GLN A 80 4.89 -3.60 -6.71
N GLU A 81 4.11 -2.60 -6.30
CA GLU A 81 3.74 -1.50 -7.19
C GLU A 81 4.94 -0.67 -7.63
N PHE A 82 5.88 -0.40 -6.72
CA PHE A 82 7.12 0.31 -7.05
C PHE A 82 7.99 -0.51 -8.01
N ALA A 83 8.19 -1.79 -7.73
CA ALA A 83 8.93 -2.72 -8.59
C ALA A 83 8.33 -2.80 -9.99
N ASN A 84 7.00 -2.91 -10.09
CA ASN A 84 6.28 -2.94 -11.36
C ASN A 84 6.46 -1.64 -12.17
N LYS A 85 6.50 -0.48 -11.51
CA LYS A 85 6.77 0.80 -12.19
C LYS A 85 8.18 0.85 -12.75
N ILE A 86 9.18 0.41 -11.97
CA ILE A 86 10.56 0.30 -12.45
C ILE A 86 10.63 -0.61 -13.68
N ASN A 87 10.13 -1.85 -13.56
CA ASN A 87 10.15 -2.84 -14.64
C ASN A 87 9.46 -2.32 -15.91
N LYS A 88 8.29 -1.69 -15.76
CA LYS A 88 7.56 -1.10 -16.87
C LYS A 88 8.39 0.00 -17.54
N ARG A 89 8.97 0.90 -16.75
CA ARG A 89 9.71 2.05 -17.27
C ARG A 89 11.01 1.65 -17.96
N LEU A 90 11.74 0.68 -17.41
CA LEU A 90 12.93 0.13 -18.06
C LEU A 90 12.60 -0.49 -19.41
N LYS A 91 11.47 -1.21 -19.51
CA LYS A 91 10.98 -1.76 -20.77
C LYS A 91 10.62 -0.68 -21.80
N GLU A 92 10.02 0.42 -21.37
CA GLU A 92 9.70 1.56 -22.25
C GLU A 92 10.94 2.29 -22.77
N LEU A 93 12.01 2.32 -21.97
CA LEU A 93 13.30 2.95 -22.32
C LEU A 93 14.25 2.00 -23.07
N ASP A 94 13.87 0.73 -23.21
CA ASP A 94 14.72 -0.34 -23.73
C ASP A 94 16.06 -0.47 -22.97
N TRP A 95 16.00 -0.30 -21.64
CA TRP A 95 17.17 -0.40 -20.77
C TRP A 95 17.31 -1.78 -20.14
N THR A 96 18.53 -2.28 -20.15
CA THR A 96 18.91 -3.47 -19.39
C THR A 96 19.07 -3.15 -17.90
N HIS A 97 18.98 -4.17 -17.04
CA HIS A 97 19.24 -4.00 -15.61
C HIS A 97 20.69 -3.56 -15.32
N GLU A 98 21.63 -3.95 -16.17
CA GLU A 98 23.04 -3.58 -16.05
C GLU A 98 23.28 -2.11 -16.37
N GLU A 99 22.66 -1.57 -17.42
CA GLU A 99 22.69 -0.14 -17.74
C GLU A 99 22.06 0.67 -16.61
N PHE A 100 20.91 0.22 -16.11
CA PHE A 100 20.24 0.89 -15.00
C PHE A 100 21.07 0.89 -13.72
N SER A 101 21.76 -0.21 -13.42
CA SER A 101 22.70 -0.32 -12.31
C SER A 101 23.85 0.68 -12.42
N LYS A 102 24.43 0.82 -13.62
CA LYS A 102 25.52 1.78 -13.87
C LYS A 102 25.05 3.23 -13.69
N ILE A 103 23.87 3.58 -14.20
CA ILE A 103 23.34 4.95 -14.14
C ILE A 103 22.96 5.35 -12.70
N THR A 104 22.35 4.43 -11.96
CA THR A 104 21.92 4.69 -10.58
C THR A 104 23.03 4.54 -9.54
N ALA A 105 24.17 3.94 -9.92
CA ALA A 105 25.21 3.48 -9.01
C ALA A 105 24.71 2.52 -7.90
N ILE A 106 23.55 1.90 -8.10
CA ILE A 106 23.02 0.88 -7.19
C ILE A 106 23.50 -0.49 -7.69
N PRO A 107 24.09 -1.34 -6.82
CA PRO A 107 24.56 -2.66 -7.23
C PRO A 107 23.48 -3.50 -7.92
N LEU A 108 23.84 -4.19 -9.01
CA LEU A 108 22.88 -4.96 -9.82
C LEU A 108 22.04 -5.93 -8.99
N LEU A 109 22.66 -6.71 -8.10
CA LEU A 109 21.95 -7.65 -7.22
C LEU A 109 20.95 -6.95 -6.29
N ARG A 110 21.30 -5.75 -5.81
CA ARG A 110 20.42 -4.93 -4.97
C ARG A 110 19.21 -4.44 -5.76
N LEU A 111 19.41 -3.98 -7.00
CA LEU A 111 18.32 -3.62 -7.90
C LEU A 111 17.41 -4.81 -8.21
N MET A 112 17.98 -5.99 -8.49
CA MET A 112 17.20 -7.19 -8.75
C MET A 112 16.30 -7.55 -7.56
N ASN A 113 16.81 -7.47 -6.32
CA ASN A 113 16.00 -7.71 -5.13
C ASN A 113 14.84 -6.70 -4.98
N ILE A 114 15.08 -5.43 -5.30
CA ILE A 114 14.02 -4.41 -5.30
C ILE A 114 12.98 -4.70 -6.39
N MET A 115 13.43 -5.02 -7.60
CA MET A 115 12.57 -5.25 -8.78
C MET A 115 11.77 -6.56 -8.71
N GLN A 116 12.24 -7.53 -7.92
CA GLN A 116 11.51 -8.75 -7.58
C GLN A 116 10.65 -8.60 -6.32
N SER A 117 10.60 -7.40 -5.72
CA SER A 117 9.87 -7.11 -4.46
C SER A 117 10.37 -7.86 -3.23
N ASN A 118 11.58 -8.45 -3.29
CA ASN A 118 12.21 -9.18 -2.19
C ASN A 118 12.71 -8.24 -1.08
N SER A 119 12.96 -6.95 -1.39
CA SER A 119 13.38 -5.95 -0.40
C SER A 119 12.90 -4.54 -0.76
N SER A 120 12.64 -3.71 0.25
CA SER A 120 12.40 -2.27 0.04
C SER A 120 13.71 -1.54 -0.31
N PRO A 121 13.68 -0.58 -1.25
CA PRO A 121 14.78 0.36 -1.43
C PRO A 121 14.91 1.27 -0.20
N SER A 122 16.12 1.73 0.09
CA SER A 122 16.35 2.82 1.04
C SER A 122 15.76 4.13 0.50
N ILE A 123 15.69 5.16 1.36
CA ILE A 123 15.21 6.49 0.97
C ILE A 123 16.06 7.06 -0.18
N GLU A 124 17.38 6.95 -0.09
CA GLU A 124 18.30 7.48 -1.11
C GLU A 124 18.29 6.66 -2.40
N GLU A 125 18.20 5.33 -2.30
CA GLU A 125 17.99 4.44 -3.47
C GLU A 125 16.70 4.82 -4.19
N ARG A 126 15.60 4.99 -3.45
CA ARG A 126 14.28 5.36 -4.00
C ARG A 126 14.34 6.71 -4.71
N LYS A 127 14.89 7.75 -4.08
CA LYS A 127 15.04 9.08 -4.69
C LYS A 127 15.84 9.01 -5.99
N THR A 128 16.94 8.25 -5.99
CA THR A 128 17.80 8.06 -7.15
C THR A 128 17.05 7.36 -8.29
N ILE A 129 16.36 6.26 -7.99
CA ILE A 129 15.55 5.50 -8.95
C ILE A 129 14.46 6.38 -9.57
N ILE A 130 13.70 7.11 -8.75
CA ILE A 130 12.60 7.98 -9.19
C ILE A 130 13.15 9.05 -10.13
N LYS A 131 14.25 9.70 -9.74
CA LYS A 131 14.88 10.75 -10.53
C LYS A 131 15.41 10.23 -11.87
N VAL A 132 16.13 9.10 -11.87
CA VAL A 132 16.74 8.53 -13.08
C VAL A 132 15.68 8.07 -14.08
N LEU A 133 14.58 7.48 -13.60
CA LEU A 133 13.52 6.95 -14.44
C LEU A 133 12.42 7.97 -14.78
N ASP A 134 12.53 9.19 -14.26
CA ASP A 134 11.51 10.25 -14.34
C ASP A 134 10.13 9.74 -13.90
N LEU A 135 10.10 9.00 -12.78
CA LEU A 135 8.86 8.52 -12.21
C LEU A 135 8.19 9.66 -11.45
N LYS A 136 6.86 9.77 -11.56
CA LYS A 136 6.10 10.65 -10.68
C LYS A 136 6.25 10.18 -9.24
N GLU A 137 6.75 11.06 -8.39
CA GLU A 137 6.76 10.85 -6.95
C GLU A 137 5.30 10.82 -6.49
N GLU A 138 4.79 9.63 -6.24
CA GLU A 138 3.49 9.50 -5.58
C GLU A 138 3.64 10.02 -4.15
N THR A 139 2.60 10.73 -3.70
CA THR A 139 2.47 11.27 -2.35
C THR A 139 3.06 10.29 -1.35
N ASP A 140 4.06 10.73 -0.59
CA ASP A 140 4.90 9.86 0.23
C ASP A 140 3.97 8.95 1.05
N TYR A 141 4.12 7.63 0.95
CA TYR A 141 3.29 6.69 1.70
C TYR A 141 3.34 6.99 3.19
N LEU A 142 4.49 7.47 3.64
CA LEU A 142 4.66 7.94 5.00
C LEU A 142 3.81 9.19 5.26
N GLU A 143 3.67 10.11 4.31
CA GLU A 143 2.72 11.21 4.38
C GLU A 143 1.26 10.73 4.44
N ILE A 144 0.89 9.67 3.72
CA ILE A 144 -0.44 9.05 3.83
C ILE A 144 -0.66 8.45 5.24
N LYS A 145 0.31 7.66 5.75
CA LYS A 145 0.29 7.10 7.12
C LYS A 145 0.19 8.23 8.15
N LEU A 146 0.95 9.31 7.98
CA LEU A 146 0.98 10.46 8.88
C LEU A 146 -0.34 11.24 8.86
N ASN A 147 -0.92 11.50 7.68
CA ASN A 147 -2.21 12.18 7.57
C ASN A 147 -3.35 11.38 8.20
N LEU A 148 -3.29 10.06 8.08
CA LEU A 148 -4.24 9.19 8.75
C LEU A 148 -4.03 9.17 10.26
N LEU A 149 -2.77 9.07 10.74
CA LEU A 149 -2.46 9.18 12.16
C LEU A 149 -3.01 10.51 12.72
N LYS A 150 -2.81 11.61 12.00
CA LYS A 150 -3.37 12.92 12.34
C LYS A 150 -4.89 12.87 12.49
N THR A 151 -5.57 12.22 11.56
CA THR A 151 -7.04 12.05 11.59
C THR A 151 -7.47 11.23 12.81
N ILE A 152 -6.81 10.10 13.08
CA ILE A 152 -7.12 9.24 14.24
C ILE A 152 -6.90 10.00 15.55
N LEU A 153 -5.79 10.73 15.68
CA LEU A 153 -5.50 11.52 16.89
C LEU A 153 -6.53 12.64 17.09
N SER A 154 -7.00 13.25 16.01
CA SER A 154 -8.09 14.23 16.05
C SER A 154 -9.41 13.60 16.49
N ASP A 155 -9.76 12.43 15.95
CA ASP A 155 -10.97 11.68 16.33
C ASP A 155 -10.94 11.23 17.81
N LEU A 156 -9.74 11.02 18.37
CA LEU A 156 -9.52 10.74 19.79
C LEU A 156 -9.63 11.98 20.70
N GLY A 157 -9.89 13.16 20.12
CA GLY A 157 -10.08 14.41 20.85
C GLY A 157 -8.79 15.12 21.26
N LEU A 158 -7.64 14.78 20.66
CA LEU A 158 -6.40 15.51 20.91
C LEU A 158 -6.46 16.91 20.27
N LYS A 159 -5.85 17.89 20.94
CA LYS A 159 -5.70 19.25 20.40
C LYS A 159 -4.61 19.29 19.35
N ASP A 160 -4.71 20.22 18.39
CA ASP A 160 -3.76 20.37 17.29
C ASP A 160 -2.29 20.46 17.75
N GLU A 161 -2.02 21.13 18.86
CA GLU A 161 -0.67 21.23 19.43
C GLU A 161 -0.11 19.87 19.86
N GLN A 162 -0.92 19.03 20.50
CA GLN A 162 -0.54 17.68 20.90
C GLN A 162 -0.34 16.77 19.69
N ILE A 163 -1.22 16.88 18.71
CA ILE A 163 -1.12 16.16 17.45
C ILE A 163 0.19 16.54 16.77
N ASN A 164 0.49 17.83 16.61
CA ASN A 164 1.72 18.30 15.96
C ASN A 164 2.98 17.79 16.67
N ASN A 165 3.01 17.78 18.01
CA ASN A 165 4.12 17.23 18.78
C ASN A 165 4.33 15.73 18.50
N ILE A 166 3.26 14.93 18.45
CA ILE A 166 3.33 13.51 18.11
C ILE A 166 3.79 13.33 16.66
N MET A 167 3.24 14.12 15.73
CA MET A 167 3.61 14.06 14.31
C MET A 167 5.07 14.42 14.09
N GLN A 168 5.60 15.39 14.82
CA GLN A 168 7.02 15.76 14.78
C GLN A 168 7.89 14.63 15.32
N TYR A 169 7.55 14.06 16.47
CA TYR A 169 8.27 12.94 17.06
C TYR A 169 8.34 11.73 16.10
N VAL A 170 7.21 11.35 15.50
CA VAL A 170 7.16 10.25 14.50
C VAL A 170 7.98 10.60 13.27
N LYS A 171 8.03 11.86 12.84
CA LYS A 171 8.83 12.30 11.70
C LYS A 171 10.34 12.28 11.97
N GLU A 172 10.75 12.56 13.19
CA GLU A 172 12.17 12.59 13.60
C GLU A 172 12.71 11.19 13.89
N ASN A 173 11.85 10.22 14.23
CA ASN A 173 12.24 8.86 14.59
C ASN A 173 11.92 7.82 13.49
N LYS A 174 11.77 8.26 12.23
CA LYS A 174 11.39 7.37 11.10
C LYS A 174 12.35 6.21 10.86
N GLU A 175 13.62 6.33 11.24
CA GLU A 175 14.64 5.29 11.04
C GLU A 175 14.57 4.15 12.07
N ASN A 176 13.77 4.29 13.13
CA ASN A 176 13.67 3.31 14.23
C ASN A 176 12.36 2.50 14.23
N ILE A 177 11.53 2.59 13.19
CA ILE A 177 10.18 2.00 13.12
C ILE A 177 10.09 0.87 12.07
N ASP A 178 11.21 0.45 11.47
CA ASP A 178 11.27 -0.73 10.58
C ASP A 178 11.42 -2.04 11.37
#